data_AF-A0A822D785-F1
#
_entry.id   AF-A0A822D785-F1
#
_cell.length_a   1.000
_cell.length_b   1.000
_cell.length_c   1.000
_cell.angle_alpha   90.00
_cell.angle_beta   90.00
_cell.angle_gamma   90.00
#
_symmetry.space_group_name_H-M   'P 1'
#
loop_
_entity.id
_entity.type
_entity.pdbx_description
1 polymer ?
#
loop_
_entity_poly.entity_id
_entity_poly.type
_entity_poly.pdbx_seq_one_letter_code
_entity_poly.pdbx_strand_id
1 'polypeptide(L)'
;MQTDLDLDNCDKIERIDNIVSEINEMRVVEEIVPTIGQHIEKITSRYKSEIDNVFTIIKDTFDLEKWKKQKDSILDFSIAEKGFHYLNVCRRIHISFRNDSTLVINKLREFIREFSNVVQIEMTQCFTVIKQYENGNKQEIFDKASKLLSRLEEISEIKVKYIQVFTCFQNQRIIEDWERELECYLTDLSSEMTCLNAGENTDAVNNKLLIAKALSKLDRFLKGKKYNDIYSTSQHLFLNTTSDRGRQVIEDINNFKYEHVSNDMITLQTANQVGQHLFVQAKRVL
;
A
#
# COMPACT_ATOMS: atom_id res chain seq x y z
N MET A 1 -4.66 -37.08 -26.56
CA MET A 1 -4.29 -35.67 -26.26
C MET A 1 -4.32 -35.48 -24.75
N GLN A 2 -3.26 -34.90 -24.18
CA GLN A 2 -3.19 -34.51 -22.77
C GLN A 2 -3.21 -32.99 -22.76
N THR A 3 -4.39 -32.43 -22.53
CA THR A 3 -4.60 -30.99 -22.34
C THR A 3 -4.35 -30.70 -20.88
N ASP A 4 -3.13 -30.31 -20.53
CA ASP A 4 -2.89 -29.73 -19.21
C ASP A 4 -3.65 -28.40 -19.15
N LEU A 5 -4.67 -28.35 -18.29
CA LEU A 5 -5.45 -27.17 -17.97
C LEU A 5 -4.87 -26.54 -16.70
N ASP A 6 -4.43 -25.30 -16.83
CA ASP A 6 -3.90 -24.48 -15.73
C ASP A 6 -4.40 -23.03 -15.90
N LEU A 7 -3.99 -22.16 -14.96
CA LEU A 7 -4.34 -20.74 -14.97
C LEU A 7 -3.73 -19.96 -16.15
N ASP A 8 -2.69 -20.50 -16.79
CA ASP A 8 -1.97 -19.84 -17.89
C ASP A 8 -2.58 -20.16 -19.27
N ASN A 9 -3.39 -21.21 -19.34
CA ASN A 9 -3.94 -21.73 -20.59
C ASN A 9 -5.46 -21.57 -20.69
N CYS A 10 -6.00 -20.42 -20.25
CA CYS A 10 -7.44 -20.16 -20.23
C CYS A 10 -8.10 -20.27 -21.63
N ASP A 11 -7.38 -19.91 -22.70
CA ASP A 11 -7.87 -20.03 -24.09
C ASP A 11 -8.17 -21.49 -24.50
N LYS A 12 -7.57 -22.47 -23.83
CA LYS A 12 -7.86 -23.89 -24.09
C LYS A 12 -9.25 -24.28 -23.58
N ILE A 13 -9.82 -23.53 -22.63
CA ILE A 13 -11.11 -23.84 -22.02
C ILE A 13 -12.25 -23.60 -23.02
N GLU A 14 -12.24 -22.50 -23.77
CA GLU A 14 -13.27 -22.23 -24.79
C GLU A 14 -13.28 -23.31 -25.87
N ARG A 15 -12.09 -23.81 -26.25
CA ARG A 15 -11.96 -24.94 -27.16
C ARG A 15 -12.56 -26.22 -26.59
N ILE A 16 -12.43 -26.44 -25.28
CA ILE A 16 -12.99 -27.61 -24.60
C ILE A 16 -14.52 -27.55 -24.57
N ASP A 17 -15.12 -26.38 -24.36
CA ASP A 17 -16.58 -26.23 -24.43
C ASP A 17 -17.13 -26.62 -25.80
N ASN A 18 -16.52 -26.09 -26.87
CA ASN A 18 -16.89 -26.45 -28.24
C ASN A 18 -16.74 -27.95 -28.50
N ILE A 19 -15.61 -28.53 -28.11
CA ILE A 19 -15.37 -29.99 -28.25
C ILE A 19 -16.42 -30.79 -27.49
N VAL A 20 -16.76 -30.40 -26.25
CA VAL A 20 -17.75 -31.11 -25.44
C VAL A 20 -19.15 -30.95 -26.04
N SER A 21 -19.49 -29.78 -26.58
CA SER A 21 -20.77 -29.56 -27.29
C SER A 21 -20.87 -30.43 -28.53
N GLU A 22 -19.89 -30.38 -29.42
CA GLU A 22 -19.85 -31.18 -30.66
C GLU A 22 -19.89 -32.69 -30.37
N ILE A 23 -19.15 -33.14 -29.36
CA ILE A 23 -19.15 -34.55 -28.94
C ILE A 23 -20.51 -34.95 -28.36
N ASN A 24 -21.20 -34.05 -27.64
CA ASN A 24 -22.54 -34.33 -27.14
C ASN A 24 -23.61 -34.38 -28.24
N GLU A 25 -23.44 -33.62 -29.33
CA GLU A 25 -24.31 -33.73 -30.51
C GLU A 25 -24.23 -35.13 -31.14
N MET A 26 -23.08 -35.81 -31.05
CA MET A 26 -22.92 -37.19 -31.55
C MET A 26 -23.75 -38.23 -30.78
N ARG A 27 -24.38 -37.87 -29.66
CA ARG A 27 -25.30 -38.79 -28.94
C ARG A 27 -26.51 -39.20 -29.79
N VAL A 28 -26.87 -38.43 -30.82
CA VAL A 28 -27.92 -38.84 -31.76
C VAL A 28 -27.59 -40.15 -32.50
N VAL A 29 -26.31 -40.53 -32.55
CA VAL A 29 -25.82 -41.74 -33.21
C VAL A 29 -25.80 -42.94 -32.23
N GLU A 30 -26.22 -42.76 -30.97
CA GLU A 30 -26.21 -43.80 -29.94
C GLU A 30 -27.14 -44.98 -30.28
N GLU A 31 -28.19 -44.75 -31.07
CA GLU A 31 -29.04 -45.80 -31.63
C GLU A 31 -28.31 -46.71 -32.63
N ILE A 32 -27.29 -46.18 -33.31
CA ILE A 32 -26.50 -46.87 -34.34
C ILE A 32 -25.22 -47.47 -33.73
N VAL A 33 -24.59 -46.75 -32.79
CA VAL A 33 -23.38 -47.15 -32.09
C VAL A 33 -23.62 -47.04 -30.58
N PRO A 34 -24.16 -48.10 -29.94
CA PRO A 34 -24.57 -48.05 -28.52
C PRO A 34 -23.44 -47.74 -27.53
N THR A 35 -22.19 -47.93 -27.93
CA THR A 35 -21.02 -47.63 -27.08
C THR A 35 -20.59 -46.17 -27.13
N ILE A 36 -21.11 -45.36 -28.06
CA ILE A 36 -20.67 -43.98 -28.25
C ILE A 36 -20.99 -43.12 -27.03
N GLY A 37 -22.13 -43.32 -26.37
CA GLY A 37 -22.50 -42.61 -25.14
C GLY A 37 -21.49 -42.79 -24.02
N GLN A 38 -20.97 -44.01 -23.83
CA GLN A 38 -19.95 -44.29 -22.82
C GLN A 38 -18.63 -43.57 -23.10
N HIS A 39 -18.24 -43.47 -24.39
CA HIS A 39 -17.05 -42.73 -24.79
C HIS A 39 -17.21 -41.22 -24.62
N ILE A 40 -18.37 -40.68 -24.98
CA ILE A 40 -18.74 -39.26 -24.79
C ILE A 40 -18.67 -38.90 -23.30
N GLU A 41 -19.22 -39.74 -22.44
CA GLU A 41 -19.22 -39.53 -21.00
C GLU A 41 -17.81 -39.63 -20.40
N LYS A 42 -16.98 -40.56 -20.89
CA LYS A 42 -15.57 -40.67 -20.49
C LYS A 42 -14.75 -39.42 -20.86
N ILE A 43 -14.98 -38.83 -22.04
CA ILE A 43 -14.29 -37.60 -22.45
C ILE A 43 -14.80 -36.41 -21.63
N THR A 44 -16.11 -36.28 -21.46
CA THR A 44 -16.74 -35.20 -20.70
C THR A 44 -16.31 -35.21 -19.23
N SER A 45 -16.28 -36.39 -18.60
CA SER A 45 -15.84 -36.54 -17.19
C SER A 45 -14.38 -36.19 -16.99
N ARG A 46 -13.50 -36.49 -17.97
CA ARG A 46 -12.09 -36.09 -17.93
C ARG A 46 -11.94 -34.56 -17.88
N TYR A 47 -12.57 -33.84 -18.81
CA TYR A 47 -12.49 -32.37 -18.83
C TYR A 47 -13.11 -31.75 -17.58
N LYS A 48 -14.23 -32.28 -17.09
CA LYS A 48 -14.81 -31.86 -15.80
C LYS A 48 -13.82 -31.99 -14.66
N SER A 49 -13.13 -33.13 -14.57
CA SER A 49 -12.13 -33.37 -13.52
C SER A 49 -10.94 -32.42 -13.61
N GLU A 50 -10.46 -32.11 -14.81
CA GLU A 50 -9.35 -31.18 -15.03
C GLU A 50 -9.74 -29.75 -14.61
N ILE A 51 -10.96 -29.30 -14.95
CA ILE A 51 -11.48 -27.98 -14.54
C ILE A 51 -11.73 -27.91 -13.03
N ASP A 52 -12.34 -28.95 -12.44
CA ASP A 52 -12.58 -29.02 -10.99
C ASP A 52 -11.27 -29.00 -10.17
N ASN A 53 -10.18 -29.53 -10.74
CA ASN A 53 -8.85 -29.45 -10.13
C ASN A 53 -8.35 -28.00 -10.09
N VAL A 54 -8.50 -27.23 -11.17
CA VAL A 54 -8.14 -25.80 -11.18
C VAL A 54 -8.99 -25.01 -10.18
N PHE A 55 -10.29 -25.30 -10.07
CA PHE A 55 -11.14 -24.67 -9.05
C PHE A 55 -10.67 -24.99 -7.62
N THR A 56 -10.14 -26.19 -7.40
CA THR A 56 -9.58 -26.58 -6.10
C THR A 56 -8.28 -25.81 -5.82
N ILE A 57 -7.40 -25.68 -6.81
CA ILE A 57 -6.17 -24.87 -6.71
C ILE A 57 -6.53 -23.42 -6.33
N ILE A 58 -7.47 -22.78 -7.04
CA ILE A 58 -7.91 -21.41 -6.73
C ILE A 58 -8.45 -21.34 -5.29
N LYS A 59 -9.33 -22.27 -4.90
CA LYS A 59 -9.89 -22.29 -3.54
C LYS A 59 -8.82 -22.43 -2.47
N ASP A 60 -7.82 -23.28 -2.69
CA ASP A 60 -6.76 -23.53 -1.73
C ASP A 60 -5.76 -22.37 -1.65
N THR A 61 -5.45 -21.73 -2.77
CA THR A 61 -4.59 -20.53 -2.82
C THR A 61 -5.25 -19.34 -2.14
N PHE A 62 -6.55 -19.13 -2.35
CA PHE A 62 -7.31 -18.00 -1.82
C PHE A 62 -8.24 -18.42 -0.67
N ASP A 63 -7.73 -19.28 0.22
CA ASP A 63 -8.41 -19.70 1.43
C ASP A 63 -8.21 -18.66 2.54
N LEU A 64 -9.28 -17.92 2.87
CA LEU A 64 -9.30 -16.90 3.91
C LEU A 64 -8.88 -17.41 5.29
N GLU A 65 -9.29 -18.62 5.66
CA GLU A 65 -9.05 -19.16 7.00
C GLU A 65 -7.60 -19.66 7.14
N LYS A 66 -7.01 -20.18 6.05
CA LYS A 66 -5.57 -20.47 6.01
C LYS A 66 -4.77 -19.17 6.05
N TRP A 67 -5.19 -18.16 5.27
CA TRP A 67 -4.51 -16.87 5.20
C TRP A 67 -4.48 -16.14 6.54
N LYS A 68 -5.60 -16.05 7.26
CA LYS A 68 -5.68 -15.41 8.59
C LYS A 68 -4.75 -16.05 9.63
N LYS A 69 -4.41 -17.33 9.48
CA LYS A 69 -3.49 -18.05 10.37
C LYS A 69 -2.02 -17.82 10.02
N GLN A 70 -1.73 -17.36 8.81
CA GLN A 70 -0.39 -17.03 8.36
C GLN A 70 -0.11 -15.55 8.62
N LYS A 71 0.85 -15.25 9.50
CA LYS A 71 1.42 -13.90 9.57
C LYS A 71 2.26 -13.69 8.31
N ASP A 72 1.89 -12.67 7.52
CA ASP A 72 2.70 -12.14 6.41
C ASP A 72 2.77 -13.00 5.14
N SER A 73 1.62 -13.34 4.55
CA SER A 73 1.62 -13.84 3.16
C SER A 73 1.54 -12.68 2.15
N ILE A 74 2.52 -12.65 1.27
CA ILE A 74 2.51 -11.77 0.08
C ILE A 74 1.54 -12.39 -0.91
N LEU A 75 0.59 -11.58 -1.39
CA LEU A 75 -0.37 -12.03 -2.39
C LEU A 75 0.20 -11.83 -3.80
N ASP A 76 0.21 -12.91 -4.59
CA ASP A 76 0.47 -12.79 -6.03
C ASP A 76 -0.82 -12.42 -6.75
N PHE A 77 -0.96 -11.13 -7.06
CA PHE A 77 -2.12 -10.60 -7.78
C PHE A 77 -2.21 -11.10 -9.22
N SER A 78 -1.11 -11.56 -9.83
CA SER A 78 -1.16 -12.16 -11.16
C SER A 78 -1.95 -13.48 -11.13
N ILE A 79 -1.74 -14.29 -10.09
CA ILE A 79 -2.49 -15.54 -9.90
C ILE A 79 -3.97 -15.23 -9.68
N ALA A 80 -4.29 -14.18 -8.91
CA ALA A 80 -5.67 -13.77 -8.66
C ALA A 80 -6.37 -13.29 -9.94
N GLU A 81 -5.71 -12.46 -10.74
CA GLU A 81 -6.24 -11.97 -12.03
C GLU A 81 -6.48 -13.13 -13.02
N LYS A 82 -5.52 -14.07 -13.13
CA LYS A 82 -5.68 -15.29 -13.93
C LYS A 82 -6.83 -16.16 -13.41
N GLY A 83 -6.97 -16.30 -12.09
CA GLY A 83 -8.08 -17.01 -11.46
C GLY A 83 -9.43 -16.40 -11.80
N PHE A 84 -9.56 -15.07 -11.75
CA PHE A 84 -10.77 -14.38 -12.18
C PHE A 84 -11.08 -14.61 -13.65
N HIS A 85 -10.07 -14.50 -14.52
CA HIS A 85 -10.23 -14.75 -15.95
C HIS A 85 -10.70 -16.18 -16.22
N TYR A 86 -10.03 -17.19 -15.64
CA TYR A 86 -10.38 -18.61 -15.76
C TYR A 86 -11.84 -18.86 -15.35
N LEU A 87 -12.25 -18.36 -14.18
CA LEU A 87 -13.61 -18.55 -13.65
C LEU A 87 -14.68 -17.85 -14.50
N ASN A 88 -14.36 -16.69 -15.06
CA ASN A 88 -15.26 -15.97 -15.95
C ASN A 88 -15.46 -16.69 -17.28
N VAL A 89 -14.40 -17.31 -17.84
CA VAL A 89 -14.53 -18.18 -19.02
C VAL A 89 -15.39 -19.39 -18.68
N CYS A 90 -15.11 -20.09 -17.57
CA CYS A 90 -15.89 -21.25 -17.14
C CYS A 90 -17.38 -20.97 -16.88
N ARG A 91 -17.75 -19.75 -16.54
CA ARG A 91 -19.17 -19.34 -16.39
C ARG A 91 -19.96 -19.32 -17.71
N ARG A 92 -19.27 -19.18 -18.84
CA ARG A 92 -19.91 -19.09 -20.16
C ARG A 92 -20.17 -20.47 -20.77
N ILE A 93 -19.49 -21.48 -20.25
CA ILE A 93 -19.53 -22.87 -20.71
C ILE A 93 -20.80 -23.55 -20.24
N HIS A 94 -21.45 -24.30 -21.12
CA HIS A 94 -22.68 -25.04 -20.82
C HIS A 94 -22.40 -26.44 -20.24
N ILE A 95 -21.43 -26.54 -19.32
CA ILE A 95 -21.05 -27.79 -18.65
C ILE A 95 -21.34 -27.66 -17.14
N SER A 96 -22.06 -28.63 -16.59
CA SER A 96 -22.23 -28.75 -15.14
C SER A 96 -20.95 -29.31 -14.49
N PHE A 97 -20.33 -28.52 -13.62
CA PHE A 97 -19.15 -28.89 -12.84
C PHE A 97 -19.53 -29.32 -11.43
N ARG A 98 -18.65 -30.07 -10.74
CA ARG A 98 -18.88 -30.46 -9.33
C ARG A 98 -18.81 -29.24 -8.41
N ASN A 99 -17.88 -28.34 -8.71
CA ASN A 99 -17.73 -27.08 -8.02
C ASN A 99 -18.42 -25.97 -8.84
N ASP A 100 -19.35 -25.24 -8.20
CA ASP A 100 -19.96 -24.08 -8.81
C ASP A 100 -18.91 -22.96 -9.01
N SER A 101 -18.67 -22.57 -10.26
CA SER A 101 -17.76 -21.48 -10.63
C SER A 101 -18.17 -20.17 -9.98
N THR A 102 -19.47 -19.95 -9.76
CA THR A 102 -20.01 -18.80 -9.02
C THR A 102 -19.65 -18.84 -7.55
N LEU A 103 -19.63 -20.02 -6.94
CA LEU A 103 -19.18 -20.15 -5.55
C LEU A 103 -17.66 -19.88 -5.44
N VAL A 104 -16.86 -20.42 -6.36
CA VAL A 104 -15.39 -20.25 -6.35
C VAL A 104 -15.03 -18.77 -6.55
N ILE A 105 -15.64 -18.10 -7.53
CA ILE A 105 -15.36 -16.68 -7.79
C ILE A 105 -15.81 -15.79 -6.64
N ASN A 106 -16.94 -16.11 -5.98
CA ASN A 106 -17.38 -15.34 -4.81
C ASN A 106 -16.39 -15.45 -3.64
N LYS A 107 -15.82 -16.65 -3.40
CA LYS A 107 -14.76 -16.83 -2.41
C LYS A 107 -13.49 -16.05 -2.75
N LEU A 108 -13.08 -16.05 -4.02
CA LEU A 108 -11.95 -15.24 -4.48
C LEU A 108 -12.21 -13.74 -4.27
N ARG A 109 -13.41 -13.25 -4.60
CA ARG A 109 -13.80 -11.85 -4.36
C ARG A 109 -13.76 -11.50 -2.87
N GLU A 110 -14.29 -12.37 -2.03
CA GLU A 110 -14.30 -12.19 -0.57
C GLU A 110 -12.87 -12.12 -0.03
N PHE A 111 -11.99 -13.01 -0.51
CA PHE A 111 -10.57 -12.98 -0.16
C PHE A 111 -9.92 -11.63 -0.48
N ILE A 112 -10.07 -11.16 -1.71
CA ILE A 112 -9.47 -9.89 -2.15
C ILE A 112 -10.05 -8.71 -1.37
N ARG A 113 -11.35 -8.75 -1.03
CA ARG A 113 -12.00 -7.73 -0.20
C ARG A 113 -11.38 -7.65 1.19
N GLU A 114 -11.27 -8.78 1.88
CA GLU A 114 -10.69 -8.82 3.23
C GLU A 114 -9.22 -8.41 3.22
N PHE A 115 -8.45 -8.88 2.25
CA PHE A 115 -7.06 -8.45 2.07
C PHE A 115 -6.97 -6.92 1.88
N SER A 116 -7.79 -6.35 0.99
CA SER A 116 -7.80 -4.91 0.73
C SER A 116 -8.13 -4.08 1.98
N ASN A 117 -9.05 -4.58 2.81
CA ASN A 117 -9.42 -3.95 4.08
C ASN A 117 -8.25 -3.96 5.08
N VAL A 118 -7.54 -5.09 5.20
CA VAL A 118 -6.36 -5.20 6.07
C VAL A 118 -5.26 -4.22 5.63
N VAL A 119 -5.00 -4.13 4.32
CA VAL A 119 -4.04 -3.16 3.77
C VAL A 119 -4.45 -1.73 4.12
N GLN A 120 -5.73 -1.38 3.95
CA GLN A 120 -6.23 -0.04 4.27
C GLN A 120 -6.09 0.31 5.77
N ILE A 121 -6.40 -0.65 6.66
CA ILE A 121 -6.20 -0.48 8.11
C ILE A 121 -4.73 -0.26 8.42
N GLU A 122 -3.84 -1.07 7.85
CA GLU A 122 -2.40 -0.97 8.04
C GLU A 122 -1.84 0.37 7.59
N MET A 123 -2.25 0.86 6.41
CA MET A 123 -1.85 2.17 5.90
C MET A 123 -2.33 3.30 6.82
N THR A 124 -3.58 3.24 7.27
CA THR A 124 -4.17 4.22 8.20
C THR A 124 -3.41 4.26 9.52
N GLN A 125 -3.05 3.10 10.06
CA GLN A 125 -2.23 2.99 11.27
C GLN A 125 -0.83 3.57 11.06
N CYS A 126 -0.17 3.24 9.94
CA CYS A 126 1.15 3.78 9.62
C CYS A 126 1.11 5.31 9.55
N PHE A 127 0.11 5.87 8.88
CA PHE A 127 -0.05 7.31 8.77
C PHE A 127 -0.34 7.97 10.12
N THR A 128 -1.18 7.35 10.96
CA THR A 128 -1.50 7.85 12.31
C THR A 128 -0.25 7.93 13.19
N VAL A 129 0.60 6.90 13.17
CA VAL A 129 1.88 6.90 13.92
C VAL A 129 2.80 8.03 13.45
N ILE A 130 2.86 8.30 12.15
CA ILE A 130 3.66 9.42 11.62
C ILE A 130 3.10 10.76 12.11
N LYS A 131 1.78 10.97 12.02
CA LYS A 131 1.12 12.23 12.42
C LYS A 131 1.31 12.56 13.91
N GLN A 132 1.29 11.52 14.75
CA GLN A 132 1.37 11.63 16.21
C GLN A 132 2.80 11.56 16.76
N TYR A 133 3.82 11.67 15.90
CA TYR A 133 5.21 11.57 16.34
C TYR A 133 5.60 12.74 17.27
N GLU A 134 5.99 12.40 18.49
CA GLU A 134 6.52 13.32 19.50
C GLU A 134 7.71 12.70 20.21
N ASN A 135 8.93 13.22 19.96
CA ASN A 135 10.18 12.86 20.67
C ASN A 135 10.44 11.34 20.81
N GLY A 136 9.91 10.54 19.88
CA GLY A 136 10.00 9.08 19.91
C GLY A 136 11.12 8.51 19.03
N ASN A 137 11.01 7.23 18.70
CA ASN A 137 11.96 6.56 17.82
C ASN A 137 11.90 7.13 16.39
N LYS A 138 12.94 7.87 16.00
CA LYS A 138 13.06 8.46 14.65
C LYS A 138 13.01 7.40 13.55
N GLN A 139 13.55 6.21 13.79
CA GLN A 139 13.55 5.16 12.77
C GLN A 139 12.13 4.67 12.47
N GLU A 140 11.28 4.63 13.50
CA GLU A 140 9.90 4.16 13.36
C GLU A 140 9.11 4.97 12.34
N ILE A 141 9.20 6.31 12.36
CA ILE A 141 8.46 7.15 11.39
C ILE A 141 8.93 6.92 9.95
N PHE A 142 10.22 6.68 9.73
CA PHE A 142 10.75 6.39 8.39
C PHE A 142 10.33 5.00 7.90
N ASP A 143 10.28 4.03 8.80
CA ASP A 143 9.81 2.67 8.49
C ASP A 143 8.32 2.69 8.15
N LYS A 144 7.50 3.40 8.93
CA LYS A 144 6.06 3.58 8.65
C LYS A 144 5.83 4.31 7.33
N ALA A 145 6.59 5.36 7.04
CA ALA A 145 6.48 6.09 5.78
C ALA A 145 6.88 5.22 4.58
N SER A 146 7.92 4.40 4.73
CA SER A 146 8.36 3.46 3.68
C SER A 146 7.32 2.37 3.45
N LYS A 147 6.72 1.85 4.52
CA LYS A 147 5.64 0.86 4.41
C LYS A 147 4.40 1.43 3.72
N LEU A 148 4.01 2.66 4.07
CA LEU A 148 2.91 3.37 3.42
C LEU A 148 3.20 3.60 1.93
N LEU A 149 4.43 3.96 1.58
CA LEU A 149 4.89 4.10 0.20
C LEU A 149 4.69 2.81 -0.60
N SER A 150 5.20 1.69 -0.08
CA SER A 150 5.11 0.39 -0.74
C SER A 150 3.67 -0.06 -0.94
N ARG A 151 2.77 0.20 0.02
CA ARG A 151 1.34 -0.11 -0.15
C ARG A 151 0.66 0.76 -1.20
N LEU A 152 0.97 2.06 -1.27
CA LEU A 152 0.44 2.91 -2.32
C LEU A 152 0.94 2.50 -3.72
N GLU A 153 2.21 2.05 -3.84
CA GLU A 153 2.74 1.49 -5.09
C GLU A 153 1.99 0.23 -5.50
N GLU A 154 1.86 -0.71 -4.58
CA GLU A 154 1.17 -1.97 -4.79
C GLU A 154 -0.26 -1.74 -5.27
N ILE A 155 -1.01 -0.86 -4.59
CA ILE A 155 -2.39 -0.52 -4.97
C ILE A 155 -2.43 0.17 -6.34
N SER A 156 -1.49 1.08 -6.61
CA SER A 156 -1.40 1.76 -7.91
C SER A 156 -1.10 0.77 -9.04
N GLU A 157 -0.25 -0.24 -8.78
CA GLU A 157 0.06 -1.30 -9.74
C GLU A 157 -1.17 -2.18 -9.99
N ILE A 158 -1.86 -2.62 -8.93
CA ILE A 158 -3.09 -3.42 -9.03
C ILE A 158 -4.15 -2.71 -9.85
N LYS A 159 -4.37 -1.40 -9.60
CA LYS A 159 -5.34 -0.58 -10.34
C LYS A 159 -5.08 -0.57 -11.85
N VAL A 160 -3.81 -0.64 -12.27
CA VAL A 160 -3.42 -0.57 -13.69
C VAL A 160 -3.32 -1.95 -14.33
N LYS A 161 -2.69 -2.92 -13.65
CA LYS A 161 -2.34 -4.22 -14.22
C LYS A 161 -3.36 -5.33 -13.93
N TYR A 162 -4.04 -5.26 -12.79
CA TYR A 162 -4.91 -6.34 -12.27
C TYR A 162 -6.31 -5.79 -12.02
N ILE A 163 -6.98 -5.39 -13.10
CA ILE A 163 -8.23 -4.63 -13.04
C ILE A 163 -9.33 -5.45 -12.34
N GLN A 164 -9.46 -6.75 -12.64
CA GLN A 164 -10.50 -7.57 -12.01
C GLN A 164 -10.26 -7.72 -10.51
N VAL A 165 -9.01 -7.87 -10.11
CA VAL A 165 -8.62 -7.80 -8.69
C VAL A 165 -9.01 -6.44 -8.09
N PHE A 166 -8.66 -5.34 -8.74
CA PHE A 166 -8.96 -4.00 -8.23
C PHE A 166 -10.46 -3.76 -8.06
N THR A 167 -11.31 -4.26 -8.96
CA THR A 167 -12.78 -4.12 -8.82
C THR A 167 -13.36 -4.76 -7.56
N CYS A 168 -12.61 -5.66 -6.92
CA CYS A 168 -13.02 -6.27 -5.67
C CYS A 168 -12.75 -5.38 -4.45
N PHE A 169 -11.88 -4.38 -4.56
CA PHE A 169 -11.54 -3.49 -3.45
C PHE A 169 -12.79 -2.76 -2.95
N GLN A 170 -12.93 -2.63 -1.63
CA GLN A 170 -14.06 -1.91 -1.04
C GLN A 170 -14.06 -0.43 -1.44
N ASN A 171 -12.87 0.19 -1.46
CA ASN A 171 -12.70 1.56 -1.90
C ASN A 171 -12.04 1.63 -3.29
N GLN A 172 -12.83 1.91 -4.31
CA GLN A 172 -12.36 2.09 -5.70
C GLN A 172 -11.62 3.42 -5.92
N ARG A 173 -11.74 4.36 -4.98
CA ARG A 173 -11.08 5.68 -4.98
C ARG A 173 -9.94 5.74 -3.97
N ILE A 174 -9.43 4.59 -3.52
CA ILE A 174 -8.42 4.52 -2.46
C ILE A 174 -7.19 5.37 -2.75
N ILE A 175 -6.70 5.40 -3.99
CA ILE A 175 -5.55 6.24 -4.36
C ILE A 175 -5.93 7.71 -4.23
N GLU A 176 -7.05 8.12 -4.82
CA GLU A 176 -7.53 9.51 -4.79
C GLU A 176 -7.85 10.00 -3.36
N ASP A 177 -8.37 9.12 -2.50
CA ASP A 177 -8.63 9.45 -1.10
C ASP A 177 -7.33 9.59 -0.31
N TRP A 178 -6.31 8.77 -0.59
CA TRP A 178 -4.97 8.94 -0.01
C TRP A 178 -4.26 10.19 -0.54
N GLU A 179 -4.39 10.53 -1.83
CA GLU A 179 -3.90 11.81 -2.37
C GLU A 179 -4.51 12.97 -1.55
N ARG A 180 -5.83 12.96 -1.35
CA ARG A 180 -6.53 13.99 -0.57
C ARG A 180 -6.09 14.02 0.90
N GLU A 181 -5.98 12.88 1.55
CA GLU A 181 -5.55 12.79 2.96
C GLU A 181 -4.12 13.34 3.14
N LEU A 182 -3.22 13.03 2.20
CA LEU A 182 -1.86 13.56 2.20
C LEU A 182 -1.84 15.07 1.94
N GLU A 183 -2.68 15.60 1.04
CA GLU A 183 -2.80 17.04 0.78
C GLU A 183 -3.37 17.83 1.97
N CYS A 184 -4.40 17.27 2.63
CA CYS A 184 -4.97 17.85 3.84
C CYS A 184 -3.91 17.97 4.94
N TYR A 185 -3.23 16.87 5.25
CA TYR A 185 -2.20 16.89 6.30
C TYR A 185 -1.00 17.77 5.93
N LEU A 186 -0.64 17.86 4.65
CA LEU A 186 0.39 18.80 4.20
C LEU A 186 0.03 20.25 4.54
N THR A 187 -1.23 20.63 4.36
CA THR A 187 -1.74 21.97 4.66
C THR A 187 -1.71 22.25 6.16
N ASP A 188 -2.13 21.27 6.97
CA ASP A 188 -2.09 21.36 8.43
C ASP A 188 -0.64 21.50 8.92
N LEU A 189 0.25 20.63 8.44
CA LEU A 189 1.67 20.64 8.80
C LEU A 189 2.36 21.95 8.42
N SER A 190 2.04 22.51 7.24
CA SER A 190 2.55 23.82 6.81
C SER A 190 2.14 24.93 7.77
N SER A 191 0.89 24.91 8.22
CA SER A 191 0.33 25.92 9.12
C SER A 191 0.95 25.80 10.51
N GLU A 192 1.03 24.57 11.04
CA GLU A 192 1.68 24.28 12.32
C GLU A 192 3.15 24.71 12.33
N MET A 193 3.92 24.38 11.29
CA MET A 193 5.33 24.81 11.20
C MET A 193 5.48 26.33 11.18
N THR A 194 4.58 27.04 10.51
CA THR A 194 4.61 28.51 10.48
C THR A 194 4.40 29.09 11.89
N CYS A 195 3.43 28.55 12.64
CA CYS A 195 3.18 28.94 14.02
C CYS A 195 4.35 28.60 14.96
N LEU A 196 4.93 27.40 14.83
CA LEU A 196 6.03 26.94 15.69
C LEU A 196 7.32 27.73 15.46
N ASN A 197 7.60 28.12 14.20
CA ASN A 197 8.73 28.99 13.90
C ASN A 197 8.60 30.38 14.53
N ALA A 198 7.38 30.85 14.82
CA ALA A 198 7.14 32.10 15.53
C ALA A 198 7.19 31.95 17.07
N GLY A 199 6.93 30.75 17.60
CA GLY A 199 6.79 30.49 19.04
C GLY A 199 8.03 29.92 19.74
N GLU A 200 9.19 29.86 19.07
CA GLU A 200 10.50 29.42 19.60
C GLU A 200 10.54 28.00 20.25
N ASN A 201 9.54 27.15 20.00
CA ASN A 201 9.52 25.78 20.52
C ASN A 201 10.36 24.83 19.64
N THR A 202 11.66 24.78 19.94
CA THR A 202 12.67 24.07 19.16
C THR A 202 12.39 22.57 19.01
N ASP A 203 11.94 21.89 20.07
CA ASP A 203 11.65 20.45 20.02
C ASP A 203 10.45 20.15 19.13
N ALA A 204 9.40 20.97 19.23
CA ALA A 204 8.23 20.85 18.37
C ALA A 204 8.58 21.09 16.89
N VAL A 205 9.40 22.10 16.58
CA VAL A 205 9.89 22.35 15.21
C VAL A 205 10.68 21.15 14.69
N ASN A 206 11.60 20.59 15.49
CA ASN A 206 12.38 19.41 15.11
C ASN A 206 11.49 18.19 14.83
N ASN A 207 10.46 17.94 15.64
CA ASN A 207 9.53 16.82 15.41
C ASN A 207 8.77 16.99 14.10
N LYS A 208 8.24 18.19 13.82
CA LYS A 208 7.53 18.45 12.56
C LYS A 208 8.46 18.36 11.35
N LEU A 209 9.71 18.80 11.47
CA LEU A 209 10.72 18.63 10.41
C LEU A 209 10.98 17.16 10.10
N LEU A 210 11.07 16.31 11.13
CA LEU A 210 11.22 14.86 10.96
C LEU A 210 10.01 14.24 10.26
N ILE A 211 8.79 14.64 10.63
CA ILE A 211 7.55 14.21 9.96
C ILE A 211 7.55 14.61 8.48
N ALA A 212 7.82 15.89 8.19
CA ALA A 212 7.88 16.38 6.81
C ALA A 212 8.93 15.62 5.99
N LYS A 213 10.10 15.36 6.58
CA LYS A 213 11.15 14.58 5.92
C LYS A 213 10.72 13.13 5.66
N ALA A 214 10.07 12.47 6.62
CA ALA A 214 9.60 11.11 6.43
C ALA A 214 8.51 11.03 5.33
N LEU A 215 7.57 11.96 5.33
CA LEU A 215 6.47 12.02 4.36
C LEU A 215 6.91 12.47 2.96
N SER A 216 8.07 13.12 2.80
CA SER A 216 8.63 13.47 1.48
C SER A 216 8.79 12.28 0.53
N LYS A 217 8.90 11.05 1.06
CA LYS A 217 8.89 9.82 0.26
C LYS A 217 7.60 9.67 -0.56
N LEU A 218 6.49 10.22 -0.08
CA LEU A 218 5.16 10.13 -0.68
C LEU A 218 4.88 11.27 -1.67
N ASP A 219 5.84 12.19 -1.90
CA ASP A 219 5.65 13.39 -2.72
C ASP A 219 5.22 13.09 -4.17
N ARG A 220 5.53 11.91 -4.71
CA ARG A 220 5.09 11.52 -6.06
C ARG A 220 3.58 11.30 -6.18
N PHE A 221 2.88 11.10 -5.05
CA PHE A 221 1.43 10.98 -5.02
C PHE A 221 0.75 12.35 -4.85
N LEU A 222 1.53 13.44 -4.75
CA LEU A 222 1.01 14.79 -4.66
C LEU A 222 1.16 15.50 -6.01
N LYS A 223 0.14 16.27 -6.40
CA LYS A 223 0.14 17.06 -7.65
C LYS A 223 0.63 18.49 -7.46
N GLY A 224 0.55 19.02 -6.24
CA GLY A 224 0.84 20.41 -5.90
C GLY A 224 2.08 20.58 -5.02
N LYS A 225 1.89 21.26 -3.88
CA LYS A 225 2.93 21.44 -2.86
C LYS A 225 3.42 20.08 -2.36
N LYS A 226 4.69 20.02 -1.96
CA LYS A 226 5.34 18.79 -1.51
C LYS A 226 5.80 18.90 -0.06
N TYR A 227 5.90 17.76 0.62
CA TYR A 227 6.45 17.71 1.98
C TYR A 227 7.92 18.11 1.99
N ASN A 228 8.68 17.77 0.93
CA ASN A 228 10.07 18.21 0.81
C ASN A 228 10.23 19.74 0.74
N ASP A 229 9.27 20.45 0.14
CA ASP A 229 9.32 21.92 0.03
C ASP A 229 9.13 22.56 1.41
N ILE A 230 8.16 22.05 2.18
CA ILE A 230 7.91 22.48 3.56
C ILE A 230 9.12 22.18 4.43
N TYR A 231 9.66 20.96 4.34
CA TYR A 231 10.85 20.56 5.08
C TYR A 231 12.02 21.50 4.80
N SER A 232 12.33 21.76 3.54
CA SER A 232 13.47 22.58 3.13
C SER A 232 13.32 24.04 3.61
N THR A 233 12.13 24.62 3.43
CA THR A 233 11.83 26.00 3.82
C THR A 233 11.93 26.17 5.33
N SER A 234 11.27 25.30 6.10
CA SER A 234 11.27 25.37 7.56
C SER A 234 12.64 25.04 8.16
N GLN A 235 13.38 24.10 7.56
CA GLN A 235 14.75 23.80 8.00
C GLN A 235 15.66 25.01 7.83
N HIS A 236 15.59 25.70 6.70
CA HIS A 236 16.38 26.90 6.45
C HIS A 236 16.05 28.03 7.43
N LEU A 237 14.77 28.29 7.66
CA LEU A 237 14.32 29.27 8.66
C LEU A 237 14.84 28.92 10.05
N PHE A 238 14.67 27.67 10.47
CA PHE A 238 15.10 27.20 11.78
C PHE A 238 16.62 27.33 12.00
N LEU A 239 17.43 27.00 10.98
CA LEU A 239 18.89 27.15 11.04
C LEU A 239 19.34 28.62 11.09
N ASN A 240 18.68 29.50 10.33
CA ASN A 240 19.01 30.93 10.34
C ASN A 240 18.66 31.57 11.68
N THR A 241 17.47 31.31 12.22
CA THR A 241 17.08 31.80 13.56
C THR A 241 18.04 31.31 14.64
N THR A 242 18.47 30.05 14.58
CA THR A 242 19.48 29.51 15.51
C THR A 242 20.82 30.24 15.38
N SER A 243 21.24 30.54 14.15
CA SER A 243 22.51 31.21 13.87
C SER A 243 22.50 32.69 14.29
N ASP A 244 21.40 33.40 14.00
CA ASP A 244 21.22 34.79 14.39
C ASP A 244 21.16 34.94 15.91
N ARG A 245 20.47 34.03 16.61
CA ARG A 245 20.49 33.93 18.08
C ARG A 245 21.91 33.70 18.62
N GLY A 246 22.70 32.84 17.97
CA GLY A 246 24.11 32.66 18.31
C GLY A 246 24.94 33.94 18.21
N ARG A 247 24.74 34.76 17.16
CA ARG A 247 25.41 36.07 17.02
C ARG A 247 24.94 37.04 18.11
N GLN A 248 23.65 37.09 18.38
CA GLN A 248 23.06 37.96 19.41
C GLN A 248 23.65 37.65 20.80
N VAL A 249 23.81 36.38 21.15
CA VAL A 249 24.45 35.97 22.41
C VAL A 249 25.88 36.51 22.53
N ILE A 250 26.69 36.41 21.48
CA ILE A 250 28.07 36.94 21.48
C ILE A 250 28.06 38.46 21.63
N GLU A 251 27.16 39.15 20.94
CA GLU A 251 27.02 40.60 21.04
C GLU A 251 26.58 41.04 22.45
N ASP A 252 25.63 40.34 23.05
CA ASP A 252 25.14 40.64 24.40
C ASP A 252 26.16 40.31 25.49
N ILE A 253 27.02 39.29 25.30
CA ILE A 253 28.20 39.04 26.14
C ILE A 253 29.14 40.26 26.09
N ASN A 254 29.46 40.74 24.88
CA ASN A 254 30.34 41.90 24.70
C ASN A 254 29.75 43.20 25.28
N ASN A 255 28.42 43.31 25.32
CA ASN A 255 27.69 44.44 25.86
C ASN A 255 27.28 44.26 27.34
N PHE A 256 27.78 43.23 28.02
CA PHE A 256 27.52 42.93 29.44
C PHE A 256 26.02 42.71 29.79
N LYS A 257 25.18 42.30 28.83
CA LYS A 257 23.74 42.06 29.02
C LYS A 257 23.44 40.61 29.43
N TYR A 258 24.01 40.18 30.55
CA TYR A 258 24.03 38.77 30.95
C TYR A 258 22.65 38.15 31.27
N GLU A 259 21.65 38.95 31.59
CA GLU A 259 20.27 38.49 31.79
C GLU A 259 19.69 37.84 30.52
N HIS A 260 19.93 38.45 29.36
CA HIS A 260 19.49 37.91 28.06
C HIS A 260 20.34 36.71 27.63
N VAL A 261 21.66 36.78 27.86
CA VAL A 261 22.62 35.71 27.55
C VAL A 261 22.21 34.39 28.23
N SER A 262 21.80 34.43 29.50
CA SER A 262 21.41 33.20 30.22
C SER A 262 20.25 32.47 29.54
N ASN A 263 19.21 33.19 29.11
CA ASN A 263 18.04 32.60 28.48
C ASN A 263 18.38 32.05 27.09
N ASP A 264 19.07 32.83 26.26
CA ASP A 264 19.42 32.39 24.91
C ASP A 264 20.46 31.26 24.91
N MET A 265 21.35 31.20 25.91
CA MET A 265 22.28 30.09 26.09
C MET A 265 21.56 28.78 26.41
N ILE A 266 20.52 28.80 27.25
CA ILE A 266 19.68 27.61 27.51
C ILE A 266 19.02 27.14 26.21
N THR A 267 18.48 28.07 25.42
CA THR A 267 17.85 27.73 24.14
C THR A 267 18.84 27.19 23.11
N LEU A 268 20.05 27.75 23.00
CA LEU A 268 21.09 27.22 22.12
C LEU A 268 21.56 25.82 22.55
N GLN A 269 21.65 25.57 23.85
CA GLN A 269 22.05 24.27 24.40
C GLN A 269 21.04 23.16 24.06
N THR A 270 19.75 23.47 24.08
CA THR A 270 18.67 22.52 23.78
C THR A 270 18.27 22.48 22.31
N ALA A 271 18.86 23.34 21.48
CA ALA A 271 18.58 23.37 20.04
C ALA A 271 19.24 22.21 19.27
N ASN A 272 19.36 22.38 17.95
CA ASN A 272 20.03 21.43 17.07
C ASN A 272 21.57 21.42 17.28
N GLN A 273 22.29 20.58 16.53
CA GLN A 273 23.76 20.49 16.60
C GLN A 273 24.47 21.83 16.35
N VAL A 274 23.90 22.70 15.50
CA VAL A 274 24.43 24.05 15.25
C VAL A 274 24.26 24.92 16.50
N GLY A 275 23.08 24.87 17.14
CA GLY A 275 22.82 25.56 18.41
C GLY A 275 23.77 25.11 19.52
N GLN A 276 23.97 23.80 19.68
CA GLN A 276 24.90 23.24 20.68
C GLN A 276 26.34 23.68 20.42
N HIS A 277 26.76 23.71 19.16
CA HIS A 277 28.08 24.22 18.78
C HIS A 277 28.22 25.72 19.12
N LEU A 278 27.21 26.53 18.81
CA LEU A 278 27.18 27.96 19.12
C LEU A 278 27.16 28.22 20.63
N PHE A 279 26.45 27.41 21.42
CA PHE A 279 26.49 27.43 22.88
C PHE A 279 27.91 27.18 23.41
N VAL A 280 28.61 26.16 22.88
CA VAL A 280 30.00 25.88 23.27
C VAL A 280 30.93 27.02 22.89
N GLN A 281 30.73 27.65 21.73
CA GLN A 281 31.51 28.82 21.32
C GLN A 281 31.27 30.01 22.25
N ALA A 282 30.01 30.35 22.54
CA ALA A 282 29.65 31.44 23.44
C ALA A 282 30.20 31.24 24.85
N LYS A 283 30.17 30.01 25.37
CA LYS A 283 30.78 29.66 26.67
C LYS A 283 32.29 29.90 26.74
N ARG A 284 33.01 29.90 25.60
CA ARG A 284 34.46 30.18 25.57
C ARG A 284 34.78 31.67 25.59
N VAL A 285 33.83 32.51 25.21
CA VAL A 285 33.97 33.97 25.13
C VAL A 285 33.56 34.64 26.46
N LEU A 286 32.65 34.00 27.20
CA LEU A 286 32.14 34.39 28.52
C LEU A 286 33.14 34.04 29.63
#